data_AF-S8FCZ2-F1
#
_entry.id   AF-S8FCZ2-F1
#
_cell.length_a   1.000
_cell.length_b   1.000
_cell.length_c   1.000
_cell.angle_alpha   90.00
_cell.angle_beta   90.00
_cell.angle_gamma   90.00
#
_symmetry.space_group_name_H-M   'P 1'
#
loop_
_entity.id
_entity.type
_entity.pdbx_description
1 polymer ?
#
loop_
_entity_poly.entity_id
_entity_poly.type
_entity_poly.pdbx_seq_one_letter_code
_entity_poly.pdbx_strand_id
1 'polypeptide(L)'
;MCAGALLLQPWWAAWMKSWTREASFQLKGDRDAAEVSKHKLERSGINSERALAIRNAFVSTLAASLAFYAVIVLFGAPLASHALHTFSLALLLALLIAWTPAYLLGVPTLGSSTEALLIRLTWIRLFAELRPRTPIERAMVYPALGAAFGCWSGAIPIGLDWERPWQAWPLTPAYGAISGYIIGSLAAFVISTVLWLAEADILSRPFNAAKQPKSRHR
;
A
#
# COMPACT_ATOMS: atom_id res chain seq x y z
N MET A 1 -12.50 15.57 -0.66
CA MET A 1 -11.91 14.21 -0.52
C MET A 1 -10.51 14.14 -1.10
N CYS A 2 -10.29 14.46 -2.39
CA CYS A 2 -8.96 14.36 -3.03
C CYS A 2 -7.88 15.22 -2.35
N ALA A 3 -8.19 16.46 -1.93
CA ALA A 3 -7.23 17.32 -1.22
C ALA A 3 -6.75 16.70 0.10
N GLY A 4 -7.63 16.04 0.86
CA GLY A 4 -7.25 15.31 2.07
C GLY A 4 -6.36 14.11 1.76
N ALA A 5 -6.69 13.34 0.72
CA ALA A 5 -5.87 12.21 0.28
C ALA A 5 -4.48 12.67 -0.20
N LEU A 6 -4.38 13.82 -0.89
CA LEU A 6 -3.12 14.41 -1.32
C LEU A 6 -2.20 14.80 -0.16
N LEU A 7 -2.71 15.03 1.04
CA LEU A 7 -1.90 15.34 2.22
C LEU A 7 -1.57 14.06 3.01
N LEU A 8 -2.59 13.21 3.24
CA LEU A 8 -2.44 12.02 4.07
C LEU A 8 -1.61 10.93 3.39
N GLN A 9 -1.74 10.74 2.08
CA GLN A 9 -1.03 9.66 1.37
C GLN A 9 0.48 9.90 1.30
N PRO A 10 1.01 11.11 0.98
CA PRO A 10 2.44 11.38 1.08
C PRO A 10 2.99 11.25 2.50
N TRP A 11 2.24 11.73 3.50
CA TRP A 11 2.64 11.59 4.91
C TRP A 11 2.73 10.12 5.33
N TRP A 12 1.70 9.33 5.02
CA TRP A 12 1.68 7.89 5.27
C TRP A 12 2.80 7.16 4.52
N ALA A 13 3.00 7.46 3.24
CA ALA A 13 4.05 6.83 2.44
C ALA A 13 5.46 7.18 2.95
N ALA A 14 5.68 8.41 3.45
CA ALA A 14 6.93 8.80 4.10
C ALA A 14 7.19 8.01 5.38
N TRP A 15 6.15 7.83 6.21
CA TRP A 15 6.21 7.03 7.43
C TRP A 15 6.48 5.53 7.14
N MET A 16 5.81 4.99 6.13
CA MET A 16 6.06 3.62 5.66
C MET A 16 7.49 3.44 5.13
N LYS A 17 8.05 4.47 4.49
CA LYS A 17 9.44 4.47 4.00
C LYS A 17 10.47 4.54 5.12
N SER A 18 10.18 5.21 6.24
CA SER A 18 11.06 5.14 7.42
C SER A 18 11.06 3.74 8.02
N TRP A 19 9.89 3.09 8.14
CA TRP A 19 9.82 1.70 8.60
C TRP A 19 10.59 0.72 7.70
N THR A 20 10.54 0.90 6.37
CA THR A 20 11.33 0.06 5.45
C THR A 20 12.82 0.24 5.65
N ARG A 21 13.26 1.49 5.90
CA ARG A 21 14.66 1.80 6.19
C ARG A 21 15.10 1.22 7.52
N GLU A 22 14.29 1.33 8.56
CA GLU A 22 14.57 0.74 9.87
C GLU A 22 14.71 -0.77 9.77
N ALA A 23 13.81 -1.44 9.06
CA ALA A 23 13.89 -2.89 8.83
C ALA A 23 15.18 -3.29 8.09
N SER A 24 15.60 -2.53 7.08
CA SER A 24 16.86 -2.80 6.37
C SER A 24 18.10 -2.43 7.17
N PHE A 25 18.04 -1.40 8.03
CA PHE A 25 19.11 -1.09 8.97
C PHE A 25 19.28 -2.16 10.04
N GLN A 26 18.21 -2.75 10.58
CA GLN A 26 18.33 -3.86 11.53
C GLN A 26 19.04 -5.07 10.91
N LEU A 27 18.79 -5.35 9.63
CA LEU A 27 19.50 -6.42 8.91
C LEU A 27 20.98 -6.10 8.63
N LYS A 28 21.32 -4.81 8.46
CA LYS A 28 22.68 -4.35 8.13
C LYS A 28 23.53 -3.99 9.35
N GLY A 29 22.88 -3.59 10.45
CA GLY A 29 23.48 -3.12 11.70
C GLY A 29 24.21 -4.20 12.50
N ASP A 30 24.05 -5.47 12.11
CA ASP A 30 24.85 -6.57 12.62
C ASP A 30 26.28 -6.61 12.02
N ARG A 31 26.60 -5.74 11.04
CA ARG A 31 27.88 -5.80 10.30
C ARG A 31 28.88 -4.67 10.54
N ASP A 32 28.52 -3.42 10.82
CA ASP A 32 29.51 -2.34 10.63
C ASP A 32 29.45 -1.17 11.62
N ALA A 33 30.38 -1.17 12.58
CA ALA A 33 30.73 -0.02 13.43
C ALA A 33 31.62 1.03 12.72
N ALA A 34 31.86 0.90 11.41
CA ALA A 34 32.85 1.71 10.67
C ALA A 34 32.28 2.82 9.75
N GLU A 35 30.95 3.01 9.68
CA GLU A 35 30.32 3.86 8.63
C GLU A 35 30.01 5.32 9.00
N VAL A 36 30.48 5.82 10.17
CA VAL A 36 30.13 7.17 10.68
C VAL A 36 30.55 8.31 9.73
N SER A 37 31.63 8.14 8.96
CA SER A 37 32.18 9.15 8.05
C SER A 37 31.43 9.26 6.71
N LYS A 38 30.75 8.20 6.25
CA LYS A 38 30.02 8.17 4.96
C LYS A 38 28.70 8.95 5.02
N HIS A 39 28.15 9.15 6.21
CA HIS A 39 26.83 9.76 6.44
C HIS A 39 26.66 11.18 5.88
N LYS A 40 27.73 11.99 5.75
CA LYS A 40 27.62 13.35 5.19
C LYS A 40 27.50 13.38 3.67
N LEU A 41 28.17 12.48 2.95
CA LEU A 41 28.05 12.37 1.48
C LEU A 41 26.71 11.73 1.08
N GLU A 42 26.27 10.71 1.83
CA GLU A 42 24.97 10.08 1.63
C GLU A 42 23.80 11.05 1.81
N ARG A 43 23.90 12.02 2.73
CA ARG A 43 22.80 12.97 3.00
C ARG A 43 22.44 13.84 1.80
N SER A 44 23.41 14.13 0.92
CA SER A 44 23.17 14.87 -0.34
C SER A 44 22.50 13.99 -1.40
N GLY A 45 22.98 12.74 -1.57
CA GLY A 45 22.37 11.76 -2.48
C GLY A 45 20.95 11.35 -2.08
N ILE A 46 20.68 11.25 -0.77
CA ILE A 46 19.34 10.93 -0.24
C ILE A 46 18.31 11.99 -0.63
N ASN A 47 18.69 13.27 -0.73
CA ASN A 47 17.75 14.34 -1.09
C ASN A 47 17.37 14.29 -2.58
N SER A 48 18.31 14.04 -3.48
CA SER A 48 18.03 13.90 -4.91
C SER A 48 17.23 12.63 -5.22
N GLU A 49 17.54 11.50 -4.56
CA GLU A 49 16.78 10.26 -4.68
C GLU A 49 15.35 10.40 -4.16
N ARG A 50 15.16 11.11 -3.04
CA ARG A 50 13.81 11.40 -2.51
C ARG A 50 13.01 12.26 -3.48
N ALA A 51 13.61 13.31 -4.04
CA ALA A 51 12.95 14.16 -5.02
C ALA A 51 12.55 13.37 -6.28
N LEU A 52 13.45 12.51 -6.77
CA LEU A 52 13.18 11.58 -7.86
C LEU A 52 12.03 10.60 -7.55
N ALA A 53 12.02 10.01 -6.36
CA ALA A 53 10.96 9.10 -5.93
C ALA A 53 9.61 9.82 -5.83
N ILE A 54 9.57 11.04 -5.29
CA ILE A 54 8.35 11.86 -5.23
C ILE A 54 7.86 12.18 -6.64
N ARG A 55 8.75 12.64 -7.53
CA ARG A 55 8.41 12.93 -8.93
C ARG A 55 7.82 11.70 -9.61
N ASN A 56 8.47 10.55 -9.47
CA ASN A 56 8.01 9.31 -10.09
C ASN A 56 6.67 8.83 -9.49
N ALA A 57 6.44 9.03 -8.18
CA ALA A 57 5.17 8.76 -7.53
C ALA A 57 4.04 9.67 -8.04
N PHE A 58 4.31 10.96 -8.25
CA PHE A 58 3.36 11.88 -8.85
C PHE A 58 3.01 11.48 -10.28
N VAL A 59 4.01 11.21 -11.13
CA VAL A 59 3.80 10.80 -12.52
C VAL A 59 3.01 9.50 -12.60
N SER A 60 3.37 8.49 -11.79
CA SER A 60 2.64 7.22 -11.76
C SER A 60 1.22 7.37 -11.22
N THR A 61 0.97 8.25 -10.25
CA THR A 61 -0.38 8.53 -9.75
C THR A 61 -1.24 9.22 -10.82
N LEU A 62 -0.67 10.15 -11.59
CA LEU A 62 -1.37 10.76 -12.73
C LEU A 62 -1.64 9.74 -13.85
N ALA A 63 -0.68 8.87 -14.16
CA ALA A 63 -0.89 7.80 -15.14
C ALA A 63 -1.99 6.82 -14.66
N ALA A 64 -1.95 6.45 -13.37
CA ALA A 64 -2.95 5.58 -12.76
C ALA A 64 -4.33 6.23 -12.72
N SER A 65 -4.45 7.54 -12.48
CA SER A 65 -5.75 8.22 -12.48
C SER A 65 -6.39 8.21 -13.87
N LEU A 66 -5.60 8.36 -14.94
CA LEU A 66 -6.09 8.22 -16.31
C LEU A 66 -6.54 6.78 -16.60
N ALA A 67 -5.76 5.79 -16.16
CA ALA A 67 -6.13 4.38 -16.32
C ALA A 67 -7.43 4.04 -15.55
N PHE A 68 -7.55 4.48 -14.29
CA PHE A 68 -8.77 4.31 -13.50
C PHE A 68 -9.96 5.06 -14.10
N TYR A 69 -9.75 6.26 -14.66
CA TYR A 69 -10.82 6.98 -15.35
C TYR A 69 -11.36 6.18 -16.52
N ALA A 70 -10.47 5.63 -17.36
CA ALA A 70 -10.86 4.77 -18.47
C ALA A 70 -11.62 3.52 -17.99
N VAL A 71 -11.14 2.85 -16.94
CA VAL A 71 -11.83 1.69 -16.35
C VAL A 71 -13.20 2.08 -15.82
N ILE A 72 -13.32 3.13 -15.00
CA ILE A 72 -14.60 3.58 -14.44
C ILE A 72 -15.61 3.92 -15.54
N VAL A 73 -15.16 4.57 -16.61
CA VAL A 73 -15.98 4.86 -17.80
C VAL A 73 -16.43 3.58 -18.50
N LEU A 74 -15.54 2.61 -18.71
CA LEU A 74 -15.87 1.32 -19.33
C LEU A 74 -16.89 0.53 -18.50
N PHE A 75 -16.88 0.69 -17.18
CA PHE A 75 -17.86 0.11 -16.27
C PHE A 75 -19.19 0.88 -16.19
N GLY A 76 -19.41 1.86 -17.08
CA GLY A 76 -20.70 2.53 -17.27
C GLY A 76 -20.84 3.90 -16.62
N ALA A 77 -19.74 4.51 -16.16
CA ALA A 77 -19.82 5.87 -15.62
C ALA A 77 -20.13 6.92 -16.72
N PRO A 78 -20.89 7.98 -16.39
CA PRO A 78 -21.27 9.01 -17.34
C PRO A 78 -20.05 9.80 -17.85
N LEU A 79 -19.83 9.74 -19.17
CA LEU A 79 -18.73 10.40 -19.89
C LEU A 79 -18.91 11.92 -20.04
N ALA A 80 -20.13 12.38 -20.35
CA ALA A 80 -20.36 13.74 -20.85
C ALA A 80 -20.92 14.70 -19.77
N SER A 81 -21.77 14.24 -18.87
CA SER A 81 -22.44 15.11 -17.88
C SER A 81 -21.62 15.37 -16.63
N HIS A 82 -20.78 14.43 -16.21
CA HIS A 82 -20.05 14.49 -14.93
C HIS A 82 -18.57 14.10 -15.05
N ALA A 83 -17.91 14.46 -16.16
CA ALA A 83 -16.50 14.11 -16.40
C ALA A 83 -15.55 14.50 -15.26
N LEU A 84 -15.67 15.72 -14.71
CA LEU A 84 -14.83 16.20 -13.60
C LEU A 84 -15.03 15.39 -12.31
N HIS A 85 -16.26 14.95 -12.05
CA HIS A 85 -16.59 14.14 -10.89
C HIS A 85 -16.02 12.73 -11.03
N THR A 86 -16.20 12.11 -12.20
CA THR A 86 -15.61 10.81 -12.54
C THR A 86 -14.08 10.85 -12.47
N PHE A 87 -13.47 11.92 -12.97
CA PHE A 87 -12.02 12.12 -12.87
C PHE A 87 -11.57 12.32 -11.41
N SER A 88 -12.34 13.04 -10.59
CA SER A 88 -12.05 13.20 -9.17
C SER A 88 -12.09 11.87 -8.41
N LEU A 89 -13.04 10.99 -8.74
CA LEU A 89 -13.08 9.61 -8.21
C LEU A 89 -11.87 8.79 -8.66
N ALA A 90 -11.51 8.86 -9.94
CA ALA A 90 -10.36 8.16 -10.49
C ALA A 90 -9.04 8.64 -9.84
N LEU A 91 -8.91 9.96 -9.61
CA LEU A 91 -7.79 10.55 -8.90
C LEU A 91 -7.74 10.09 -7.44
N LEU A 92 -8.90 10.03 -6.76
CA LEU A 92 -8.98 9.51 -5.40
C LEU A 92 -8.50 8.05 -5.34
N LEU A 93 -8.95 7.19 -6.26
CA LEU A 93 -8.48 5.80 -6.34
C LEU A 93 -6.98 5.73 -6.62
N ALA A 94 -6.45 6.54 -7.54
CA ALA A 94 -5.03 6.58 -7.82
C ALA A 94 -4.20 6.97 -6.58
N LEU A 95 -4.68 7.94 -5.80
CA LEU A 95 -4.04 8.35 -4.55
C LEU A 95 -4.09 7.24 -3.50
N LEU A 96 -5.21 6.54 -3.35
CA LEU A 96 -5.35 5.46 -2.36
C LEU A 96 -4.61 4.17 -2.76
N ILE A 97 -4.56 3.85 -4.06
CA ILE A 97 -4.05 2.56 -4.56
C ILE A 97 -2.61 2.66 -5.06
N ALA A 98 -2.28 3.67 -5.87
CA ALA A 98 -1.03 3.70 -6.62
C ALA A 98 0.08 4.52 -5.95
N TRP A 99 -0.26 5.57 -5.20
CA TRP A 99 0.72 6.48 -4.60
C TRP A 99 1.70 5.77 -3.67
N THR A 100 1.18 5.09 -2.65
CA THR A 100 2.00 4.45 -1.61
C THR A 100 2.93 3.37 -2.19
N PRO A 101 2.45 2.43 -3.03
CA PRO A 101 3.33 1.47 -3.69
C PRO A 101 4.37 2.09 -4.62
N ALA A 102 4.00 3.10 -5.41
CA ALA A 102 4.94 3.77 -6.31
C ALA A 102 6.06 4.50 -5.55
N TYR A 103 5.75 5.09 -4.39
CA TYR A 103 6.74 5.78 -3.55
C TYR A 103 7.68 4.82 -2.81
N LEU A 104 7.17 3.66 -2.37
CA LEU A 104 7.93 2.66 -1.63
C LEU A 104 8.78 1.76 -2.53
N LEU A 105 8.16 1.15 -3.54
CA LEU A 105 8.79 0.15 -4.41
C LEU A 105 9.46 0.77 -5.63
N GLY A 106 9.04 1.98 -6.01
CA GLY A 106 9.34 2.56 -7.31
C GLY A 106 8.35 2.14 -8.39
N VAL A 107 8.43 2.83 -9.51
CA VAL A 107 7.53 2.63 -10.67
C VAL A 107 8.06 1.46 -11.50
N PRO A 108 7.23 0.49 -11.91
CA PRO A 108 7.65 -0.58 -12.79
C PRO A 108 8.02 0.00 -14.16
N THR A 109 9.28 -0.15 -14.56
CA THR A 109 9.77 0.29 -15.87
C THR A 109 10.03 -0.92 -16.77
N LEU A 110 9.90 -0.74 -18.09
CA LEU A 110 10.16 -1.78 -19.08
C LEU A 110 11.65 -1.98 -19.41
N GLY A 111 12.55 -1.34 -18.68
CA GLY A 111 13.99 -1.43 -18.92
C GLY A 111 14.54 -2.85 -18.74
N SER A 112 15.68 -3.14 -19.36
CA SER A 112 16.33 -4.46 -19.27
C SER A 112 17.21 -4.64 -18.03
N SER A 113 17.26 -3.66 -17.12
CA SER A 113 18.10 -3.76 -15.92
C SER A 113 17.53 -4.78 -14.93
N THR A 114 18.42 -5.45 -14.19
CA THR A 114 18.05 -6.41 -13.13
C THR A 114 17.14 -5.75 -12.09
N GLU A 115 17.42 -4.51 -11.70
CA GLU A 115 16.60 -3.76 -10.75
C GLU A 115 15.16 -3.54 -11.27
N ALA A 116 15.01 -3.14 -12.54
CA ALA A 116 13.68 -2.96 -13.14
C ALA A 116 12.91 -4.27 -13.25
N LEU A 117 13.59 -5.39 -13.48
CA LEU A 117 12.98 -6.73 -13.48
C LEU A 117 12.49 -7.08 -12.07
N LEU A 118 13.31 -6.90 -11.04
CA LEU A 118 12.93 -7.20 -9.64
C LEU A 118 11.74 -6.35 -9.18
N ILE A 119 11.70 -5.06 -9.53
CA ILE A 119 10.56 -4.19 -9.23
C ILE A 119 9.29 -4.74 -9.89
N ARG A 120 9.32 -5.08 -11.18
CA ARG A 120 8.17 -5.64 -11.90
C ARG A 120 7.66 -6.94 -11.27
N LEU A 121 8.56 -7.89 -10.96
CA LEU A 121 8.17 -9.14 -10.31
C LEU A 121 7.58 -8.90 -8.91
N THR A 122 8.09 -7.90 -8.18
CA THR A 122 7.55 -7.51 -6.89
C THR A 122 6.13 -6.97 -7.02
N TRP A 123 5.86 -6.11 -8.00
CA TRP A 123 4.52 -5.62 -8.32
C TRP A 123 3.56 -6.75 -8.68
N ILE A 124 3.98 -7.69 -9.54
CA ILE A 124 3.17 -8.86 -9.94
C ILE A 124 2.84 -9.71 -8.71
N ARG A 125 3.84 -10.08 -7.91
CA ARG A 125 3.64 -10.88 -6.69
C ARG A 125 2.67 -10.22 -5.70
N LEU A 126 2.75 -8.89 -5.56
CA LEU A 126 1.95 -8.17 -4.57
C LEU A 126 0.51 -7.92 -5.03
N PHE A 127 0.31 -7.52 -6.28
CA PHE A 127 -1.01 -7.09 -6.77
C PHE A 127 -1.71 -8.11 -7.68
N ALA A 128 -0.96 -8.95 -8.41
CA ALA A 128 -1.54 -10.00 -9.25
C ALA A 128 -1.63 -11.34 -8.51
N GLU A 129 -0.57 -11.74 -7.80
CA GLU A 129 -0.59 -13.00 -7.03
C GLU A 129 -1.17 -12.83 -5.61
N LEU A 130 -1.30 -11.60 -5.13
CA LEU A 130 -1.77 -11.27 -3.76
C LEU A 130 -0.98 -11.99 -2.66
N ARG A 131 0.36 -12.04 -2.80
CA ARG A 131 1.27 -12.70 -1.85
C ARG A 131 2.18 -11.73 -1.08
N PRO A 132 1.63 -10.86 -0.21
CA PRO A 132 2.44 -10.02 0.68
C PRO A 132 3.03 -10.87 1.82
N ARG A 133 4.35 -10.81 1.98
CA ARG A 133 5.11 -11.58 2.96
C ARG A 133 5.44 -10.76 4.21
N THR A 134 5.80 -9.49 4.02
CA THR A 134 6.21 -8.62 5.13
C THR A 134 5.04 -7.79 5.66
N PRO A 135 5.09 -7.32 6.92
CA PRO A 135 4.08 -6.40 7.46
C PRO A 135 3.91 -5.14 6.62
N ILE A 136 5.02 -4.62 6.06
CA ILE A 136 5.03 -3.43 5.21
C ILE A 136 4.29 -3.70 3.89
N GLU A 137 4.53 -4.86 3.27
CA GLU A 137 3.82 -5.28 2.07
C GLU A 137 2.31 -5.44 2.34
N ARG A 138 1.94 -6.02 3.49
CA ARG A 138 0.52 -6.15 3.90
C ARG A 138 -0.15 -4.78 4.09
N ALA A 139 0.52 -3.86 4.80
CA ALA A 139 0.04 -2.50 5.05
C ALA A 139 -0.05 -1.63 3.79
N MET A 140 0.47 -2.10 2.66
CA MET A 140 0.36 -1.43 1.37
C MET A 140 -0.70 -2.11 0.46
N VAL A 141 -0.71 -3.44 0.39
CA VAL A 141 -1.60 -4.19 -0.51
C VAL A 141 -3.05 -4.19 -0.01
N TYR A 142 -3.28 -4.43 1.29
CA TYR A 142 -4.64 -4.61 1.81
C TYR A 142 -5.48 -3.33 1.75
N PRO A 143 -4.96 -2.14 2.09
CA PRO A 143 -5.71 -0.89 1.91
C PRO A 143 -6.04 -0.62 0.44
N ALA A 144 -5.11 -0.92 -0.47
CA ALA A 144 -5.31 -0.73 -1.91
C ALA A 144 -6.42 -1.65 -2.45
N LEU A 145 -6.41 -2.94 -2.08
CA LEU A 145 -7.49 -3.87 -2.42
C LEU A 145 -8.81 -3.45 -1.78
N GLY A 146 -8.78 -3.07 -0.50
CA GLY A 146 -9.94 -2.58 0.22
C GLY A 146 -10.56 -1.36 -0.46
N ALA A 147 -9.75 -0.41 -0.93
CA ALA A 147 -10.23 0.75 -1.68
C ALA A 147 -10.88 0.38 -3.01
N ALA A 148 -10.28 -0.57 -3.76
CA ALA A 148 -10.85 -1.04 -5.03
C ALA A 148 -12.19 -1.75 -4.82
N PHE A 149 -12.24 -2.72 -3.90
CA PHE A 149 -13.47 -3.44 -3.56
C PHE A 149 -14.54 -2.53 -2.96
N GLY A 150 -14.14 -1.62 -2.08
CA GLY A 150 -15.00 -0.63 -1.47
C GLY A 150 -15.62 0.30 -2.52
N CYS A 151 -14.82 0.83 -3.45
CA CYS A 151 -15.30 1.65 -4.56
C CYS A 151 -16.31 0.90 -5.43
N TRP A 152 -16.00 -0.34 -5.79
CA TRP A 152 -16.87 -1.18 -6.61
C TRP A 152 -18.20 -1.46 -5.89
N SER A 153 -18.15 -1.84 -4.60
CA SER A 153 -19.36 -2.05 -3.80
C SER A 153 -20.19 -0.77 -3.61
N GLY A 154 -19.54 0.39 -3.54
CA GLY A 154 -20.18 1.69 -3.47
C GLY A 154 -20.92 2.10 -4.74
N ALA A 155 -20.74 1.38 -5.86
CA ALA A 155 -21.56 1.54 -7.06
C ALA A 155 -22.91 0.81 -6.95
N ILE A 156 -23.05 -0.21 -6.09
CA ILE A 156 -24.28 -1.00 -5.93
C ILE A 156 -25.46 -0.11 -5.51
N PRO A 157 -25.34 0.78 -4.50
CA PRO A 157 -26.43 1.68 -4.14
C PRO A 157 -26.88 2.60 -5.26
N ILE A 158 -26.02 2.96 -6.22
CA ILE A 158 -26.42 3.79 -7.37
C ILE A 158 -27.33 3.01 -8.30
N GLY A 159 -26.98 1.75 -8.60
CA GLY A 159 -27.78 0.89 -9.48
C GLY A 159 -29.14 0.50 -8.90
N LEU A 160 -29.29 0.51 -7.58
CA LEU A 160 -30.55 0.18 -6.90
C LEU A 160 -31.52 1.38 -6.83
N ASP A 161 -31.05 2.57 -7.18
CA ASP A 161 -31.82 3.82 -7.32
C ASP A 161 -32.93 4.01 -6.27
N TRP A 162 -32.52 4.45 -5.07
CA TRP A 162 -33.44 4.79 -3.98
C TRP A 162 -33.87 6.27 -4.07
N GLU A 163 -33.53 6.97 -5.17
CA GLU A 163 -33.84 8.38 -5.43
C GLU A 163 -33.44 9.30 -4.26
N ARG A 164 -32.31 9.01 -3.61
CA ARG A 164 -31.82 9.79 -2.47
C ARG A 164 -30.60 10.64 -2.83
N PRO A 165 -30.47 11.85 -2.26
CA PRO A 165 -29.35 12.74 -2.55
C PRO A 165 -27.98 12.16 -2.19
N TRP A 166 -27.93 11.21 -1.24
CA TRP A 166 -26.68 10.52 -0.88
C TRP A 166 -26.21 9.52 -1.96
N GLN A 167 -27.06 9.14 -2.93
CA GLN A 167 -26.71 8.28 -4.07
C GLN A 167 -26.12 9.05 -5.26
N ALA A 168 -25.96 10.37 -5.15
CA ALA A 168 -25.41 11.18 -6.23
C ALA A 168 -24.02 10.70 -6.66
N TRP A 169 -23.78 10.60 -7.97
CA TRP A 169 -22.45 10.27 -8.51
C TRP A 169 -21.45 11.41 -8.22
N PRO A 170 -20.23 11.14 -7.72
CA PRO A 170 -19.57 9.87 -7.44
C PRO A 170 -19.47 9.61 -5.92
N LEU A 171 -20.46 10.03 -5.14
CA LEU A 171 -20.39 10.10 -3.68
C LEU A 171 -20.30 8.71 -3.04
N THR A 172 -21.19 7.78 -3.41
CA THR A 172 -21.20 6.44 -2.81
C THR A 172 -19.97 5.61 -3.17
N PRO A 173 -19.42 5.59 -4.42
CA PRO A 173 -18.16 4.92 -4.70
C PRO A 173 -16.98 5.59 -4.01
N ALA A 174 -16.97 6.92 -3.86
CA ALA A 174 -15.90 7.63 -3.16
C ALA A 174 -15.87 7.28 -1.67
N TYR A 175 -17.01 7.26 -0.99
CA TYR A 175 -17.09 6.81 0.40
C TYR A 175 -16.80 5.31 0.55
N GLY A 176 -17.25 4.50 -0.41
CA GLY A 176 -16.89 3.08 -0.50
C GLY A 176 -15.37 2.89 -0.58
N ALA A 177 -14.68 3.67 -1.42
CA ALA A 177 -13.23 3.61 -1.56
C ALA A 177 -12.50 3.96 -0.25
N ILE A 178 -12.93 5.03 0.43
CA ILE A 178 -12.30 5.47 1.69
C ILE A 178 -12.57 4.46 2.82
N SER A 179 -13.82 4.04 2.99
CA SER A 179 -14.18 3.05 4.01
C SER A 179 -13.48 1.71 3.78
N GLY A 180 -13.44 1.25 2.52
CA GLY A 180 -12.69 0.07 2.12
C GLY A 180 -11.19 0.20 2.39
N TYR A 181 -10.58 1.36 2.13
CA TYR A 181 -9.17 1.62 2.47
C TYR A 181 -8.92 1.52 3.98
N ILE A 182 -9.82 2.08 4.80
CA ILE A 182 -9.73 2.03 6.27
C ILE A 182 -9.85 0.58 6.76
N ILE A 183 -10.85 -0.17 6.27
CA ILE A 183 -11.06 -1.57 6.62
C ILE A 183 -9.86 -2.42 6.19
N GLY A 184 -9.33 -2.21 4.98
CA GLY A 184 -8.12 -2.88 4.50
C GLY A 184 -6.88 -2.56 5.34
N SER A 185 -6.75 -1.32 5.82
CA SER A 185 -5.68 -0.94 6.75
C SER A 185 -5.79 -1.65 8.10
N LEU A 186 -7.00 -1.74 8.65
CA LEU A 186 -7.24 -2.49 9.88
C LEU A 186 -6.96 -3.98 9.70
N ALA A 187 -7.37 -4.56 8.57
CA ALA A 187 -7.09 -5.95 8.24
C ALA A 187 -5.57 -6.22 8.15
N ALA A 188 -4.81 -5.34 7.50
CA ALA A 188 -3.35 -5.45 7.44
C ALA A 188 -2.72 -5.44 8.83
N PHE A 189 -3.20 -4.56 9.71
CA PHE A 189 -2.73 -4.48 11.09
C PHE A 189 -3.02 -5.79 11.85
N VAL A 190 -4.29 -6.21 11.89
CA VAL A 190 -4.72 -7.43 12.60
C VAL A 190 -3.94 -8.66 12.12
N ILE A 191 -3.84 -8.86 10.80
CA ILE A 191 -3.15 -10.03 10.25
C ILE A 191 -1.65 -9.98 10.54
N SER A 192 -1.04 -8.80 10.48
CA SER A 192 0.37 -8.66 10.83
C SER A 192 0.62 -8.97 12.31
N THR A 193 -0.25 -8.53 13.21
CA THR A 193 -0.17 -8.83 14.64
C THR A 193 -0.37 -10.32 14.91
N VAL A 194 -1.36 -10.96 14.29
CA VAL A 194 -1.62 -12.40 14.45
C VAL A 194 -0.42 -13.23 13.98
N LEU A 195 0.16 -12.89 12.82
CA LEU A 195 1.32 -13.62 12.30
C LEU A 195 2.56 -13.41 13.18
N TRP A 196 2.77 -12.20 13.69
CA TRP A 196 3.85 -11.91 14.63
C TRP A 196 3.68 -12.70 15.95
N LEU A 197 2.47 -12.74 16.50
CA LEU A 197 2.16 -13.53 17.70
C LEU A 197 2.39 -15.04 17.47
N ALA A 198 2.01 -15.56 16.30
CA ALA A 198 2.24 -16.95 15.93
C ALA A 198 3.75 -17.28 15.85
N GLU A 199 4.55 -16.39 15.26
CA GLU A 199 6.01 -16.53 15.23
C GLU A 199 6.62 -16.50 16.64
N ALA A 200 6.15 -15.59 17.50
CA ALA A 200 6.61 -15.49 18.88
C ALA A 200 6.27 -16.75 19.70
N ASP A 201 5.07 -17.32 19.52
CA ASP A 201 4.68 -18.58 20.18
C ASP A 201 5.60 -19.73 19.75
N ILE A 202 5.83 -19.90 18.44
CA ILE A 202 6.72 -20.95 17.91
C ILE A 202 8.13 -20.84 18.51
N LEU A 203 8.67 -19.63 18.60
CA LEU A 203 10.00 -19.38 19.19
C LEU A 203 10.05 -19.61 20.70
N SER A 204 8.93 -19.53 21.42
CA SER A 204 8.87 -19.76 22.87
C SER A 204 8.83 -21.25 23.26
N ARG A 205 8.40 -22.12 22.35
CA ARG A 205 8.25 -23.57 22.58
C ARG A 205 9.53 -24.39 22.89
N PRO A 206 10.78 -24.00 22.52
CA PRO A 206 11.97 -24.85 22.76
C PRO A 206 12.40 -24.98 24.23
N PHE A 207 11.99 -24.07 25.12
CA PHE A 207 12.48 -24.06 26.51
C PHE A 207 11.63 -24.92 27.48
N ASN A 208 10.34 -25.11 27.18
CA ASN A 208 9.42 -25.84 28.06
C ASN A 208 9.48 -27.37 27.90
N ALA A 209 9.89 -27.86 26.72
CA ALA A 209 10.05 -29.30 26.49
C ALA A 209 11.27 -29.89 27.23
N ALA A 210 12.31 -29.09 27.50
CA ALA A 210 13.48 -29.51 28.27
C ALA A 210 13.27 -29.46 29.80
N LYS A 211 12.20 -28.78 30.27
CA LYS A 211 11.89 -28.57 31.69
C LYS A 211 10.85 -29.52 32.26
N GLN A 212 10.36 -30.51 31.51
CA GLN A 212 9.62 -31.61 32.13
C GLN A 212 10.62 -32.62 32.72
N PRO A 213 10.87 -32.63 34.05
CA PRO A 213 11.53 -33.78 34.64
C PRO A 213 10.61 -34.98 34.37
N LYS A 214 11.17 -36.04 33.78
CA LYS A 214 10.53 -37.37 33.74
C LYS A 214 10.05 -37.66 35.15
N SER A 215 8.75 -37.54 35.41
CA SER A 215 8.16 -38.03 36.64
C SER A 215 8.35 -39.54 36.61
N ARG A 216 9.36 -39.97 37.36
CA ARG A 216 9.74 -41.35 37.57
C ARG A 216 8.65 -41.97 38.44
N HIS A 217 7.55 -42.38 37.81
CA HIS A 217 6.59 -43.27 38.46
C HIS A 217 7.13 -44.69 38.38
N ARG A 218 7.11 -45.31 39.57
CA ARG A 218 7.65 -46.60 40.01
C ARG A 218 7.36 -47.77 39.08
#